data_AF-A0A3T1B2F5-F1
#
_entry.id   AF-A0A3T1B2F5-F1
#
_cell.length_a   1.000
_cell.length_b   1.000
_cell.length_c   1.000
_cell.angle_alpha   90.00
_cell.angle_beta   90.00
_cell.angle_gamma   90.00
#
_symmetry.space_group_name_H-M   'P 1'
#
loop_
_entity.id
_entity.type
_entity.pdbx_description
1 polymer ?
#
loop_
_entity_poly.entity_id
_entity_poly.type
_entity_poly.pdbx_seq_one_letter_code
_entity_poly.pdbx_strand_id
1 'polypeptide(L)'
;MIEPVQVFWAPDGASMPTLGSRPLVDVTDGDTPNLRMPVRMLSVDTPEVTARGAERAAQIDEEFSQLAEWIHKGLAPISSELGEFLKPRLDSGQAGSLHFSQGQAASAFSKENIARRLARPGGQPRAMFIRVADSPFDSNHRLLAYLAPDYTEKERREFPKRLRPTFNLDLVTSGWAAPFIIYPDIPAADDLALLIEAAAGARADGLGIWANPQTLLAYEYRSMERLFDITKKKVNGQPLKVDERSWRERYCVDLRNRVLHGPEDYFGIDPEYRLWLWPADLRDAVARLNLTPSARLASGR
;
A
#
# COMPACT_ATOMS: atom_id res chain seq x y z
N MET A 1 -0.32 55.62 1.21
CA MET A 1 -1.59 54.93 0.90
C MET A 1 -1.24 53.67 0.14
N ILE A 2 -1.75 52.51 0.56
CA ILE A 2 -1.57 51.25 -0.18
C ILE A 2 -2.61 51.26 -1.30
N GLU A 3 -2.18 51.07 -2.55
CA GLU A 3 -3.10 51.00 -3.69
C GLU A 3 -3.93 49.71 -3.64
N PRO A 4 -5.19 49.75 -4.11
CA PRO A 4 -6.07 48.58 -4.07
C PRO A 4 -5.58 47.46 -4.99
N VAL A 5 -5.51 46.24 -4.44
CA VAL A 5 -5.15 45.02 -5.17
C VAL A 5 -6.31 44.61 -6.09
N GLN A 6 -6.03 44.40 -7.37
CA GLN A 6 -7.04 44.04 -8.40
C GLN A 6 -7.21 42.52 -8.60
N VAL A 7 -6.46 41.71 -7.85
CA VAL A 7 -6.52 40.25 -7.93
C VAL A 7 -7.30 39.70 -6.74
N PHE A 8 -8.35 38.93 -7.02
CA PHE A 8 -9.09 38.17 -6.04
C PHE A 8 -8.72 36.69 -6.22
N TRP A 9 -7.94 36.13 -5.29
CA TRP A 9 -7.42 34.77 -5.37
C TRP A 9 -7.56 34.06 -4.02
N ALA A 10 -8.21 32.90 -4.02
CA ALA A 10 -8.38 32.05 -2.85
C ALA A 10 -7.98 30.62 -3.25
N PRO A 11 -6.70 30.24 -3.10
CA PRO A 11 -6.27 28.90 -3.48
C PRO A 11 -6.83 27.86 -2.50
N ASP A 12 -7.18 26.69 -3.02
CA ASP A 12 -7.39 25.51 -2.20
C ASP A 12 -6.03 25.08 -1.62
N GLY A 13 -5.82 25.39 -0.34
CA GLY A 13 -4.67 24.95 0.42
C GLY A 13 -4.98 23.70 1.23
N ALA A 14 -3.97 22.88 1.48
CA ALA A 14 -4.06 21.78 2.43
C ALA A 14 -3.21 22.07 3.67
N SER A 15 -3.80 21.96 4.85
CA SER A 15 -3.08 22.08 6.12
C SER A 15 -2.42 20.75 6.49
N MET A 16 -1.13 20.78 6.80
CA MET A 16 -0.43 19.63 7.37
C MET A 16 -0.71 19.50 8.87
N PRO A 17 -0.74 18.28 9.45
CA PRO A 17 -0.83 18.06 10.89
C PRO A 17 0.29 18.80 11.63
N THR A 18 0.02 19.19 12.88
CA THR A 18 0.92 20.04 13.69
C THR A 18 2.34 19.48 13.84
N LEU A 19 3.30 20.39 14.04
CA LEU A 19 4.75 20.16 14.14
C LEU A 19 5.18 19.03 15.10
N GLY A 20 4.35 18.67 16.09
CA GLY A 20 4.64 17.54 16.99
C GLY A 20 4.78 16.19 16.24
N SER A 21 4.16 16.06 15.07
CA SER A 21 4.32 14.91 14.17
C SER A 21 5.42 15.10 13.10
N ARG A 22 5.92 16.33 12.93
CA ARG A 22 6.89 16.77 11.92
C ARG A 22 7.84 17.80 12.53
N PRO A 23 8.80 17.37 13.35
CA PRO A 23 9.69 18.29 14.03
C PRO A 23 10.49 19.14 13.02
N LEU A 24 10.70 20.40 13.37
CA LEU A 24 11.71 21.25 12.74
C LEU A 24 13.07 20.59 12.89
N VAL A 25 13.77 20.42 11.78
CA VAL A 25 15.13 19.88 11.72
C VAL A 25 16.11 21.03 11.93
N ASP A 26 16.04 22.04 11.08
CA ASP A 26 16.83 23.28 11.18
C ASP A 26 16.18 24.40 10.35
N VAL A 27 16.79 25.59 10.36
CA VAL A 27 16.44 26.75 9.53
C VAL A 27 17.71 27.22 8.86
N THR A 28 17.79 27.13 7.54
CA THR A 28 19.01 27.50 6.79
C THR A 28 19.01 28.96 6.37
N ASP A 29 17.86 29.51 6.00
CA ASP A 29 17.64 30.90 5.63
C ASP A 29 16.27 31.41 6.13
N GLY A 30 15.94 32.66 5.82
CA GLY A 30 14.74 33.34 6.36
C GLY A 30 13.41 32.80 5.83
N ASP A 31 13.42 32.04 4.74
CA ASP A 31 12.23 31.57 4.02
C ASP A 31 12.19 30.03 3.80
N THR A 32 13.23 29.30 4.20
CA THR A 32 13.35 27.84 4.03
C THR A 32 13.66 27.12 5.36
N PRO A 33 12.64 26.89 6.21
CA PRO A 33 12.78 25.96 7.33
C PRO A 33 12.76 24.50 6.83
N ASN A 34 13.62 23.65 7.40
CA ASN A 34 13.66 22.22 7.08
C ASN A 34 12.85 21.42 8.10
N LEU A 35 11.88 20.64 7.65
CA LEU A 35 11.00 19.83 8.50
C LEU A 35 11.24 18.33 8.26
N ARG A 36 11.07 17.51 9.30
CA ARG A 36 11.08 16.05 9.14
C ARG A 36 9.84 15.60 8.37
N MET A 37 10.06 15.01 7.19
CA MET A 37 9.00 14.49 6.33
C MET A 37 9.01 12.95 6.29
N PRO A 38 7.95 12.27 6.74
CA PRO A 38 7.80 10.83 6.50
C PRO A 38 7.56 10.55 5.02
N VAL A 39 8.22 9.51 4.50
CA VAL A 39 8.02 9.02 3.13
C VAL A 39 7.25 7.70 3.16
N ARG A 40 6.20 7.58 2.36
CA ARG A 40 5.56 6.31 2.03
C ARG A 40 6.07 5.85 0.67
N MET A 41 6.70 4.68 0.65
CA MET A 41 7.22 4.08 -0.56
C MET A 41 6.08 3.68 -1.50
N LEU A 42 6.13 4.15 -2.74
CA LEU A 42 5.16 3.85 -3.80
C LEU A 42 5.20 2.39 -4.27
N SER A 43 4.06 1.93 -4.79
CA SER A 43 3.87 0.62 -5.45
C SER A 43 4.12 -0.62 -4.60
N VAL A 44 4.28 -0.47 -3.27
CA VAL A 44 4.55 -1.58 -2.37
C VAL A 44 3.68 -1.49 -1.12
N ASP A 45 3.31 -2.65 -0.60
CA ASP A 45 2.52 -2.77 0.62
C ASP A 45 3.06 -3.92 1.47
N THR A 46 3.72 -3.56 2.57
CA THR A 46 4.29 -4.48 3.54
C THR A 46 3.25 -4.85 4.60
N PRO A 47 3.30 -6.06 5.18
CA PRO A 47 2.55 -6.34 6.39
C PRO A 47 2.81 -5.31 7.49
N GLU A 48 1.77 -5.00 8.25
CA GLU A 48 1.78 -3.90 9.21
C GLU A 48 2.16 -4.36 10.62
N VAL A 49 2.80 -3.45 11.36
CA VAL A 49 3.10 -3.63 12.80
C VAL A 49 2.10 -2.88 13.69
N THR A 50 0.90 -2.61 13.17
CA THR A 50 -0.17 -1.82 13.81
C THR A 50 -0.73 -2.47 15.08
N ALA A 51 -0.61 -3.79 15.22
CA ALA A 51 -0.90 -4.49 16.47
C ALA A 51 -0.04 -4.01 17.64
N ARG A 52 1.15 -3.43 17.38
CA ARG A 52 2.09 -2.87 18.39
C ARG A 52 2.59 -3.86 19.45
N GLY A 53 2.20 -5.14 19.39
CA GLY A 53 2.65 -6.18 20.31
C GLY A 53 1.96 -7.51 20.05
N ALA A 54 2.56 -8.59 20.58
CA ALA A 54 2.09 -9.96 20.41
C ALA A 54 0.69 -10.18 21.02
N GLU A 55 0.39 -9.54 22.16
CA GLU A 55 -0.92 -9.67 22.81
C GLU A 55 -2.06 -9.17 21.90
N ARG A 56 -1.93 -7.98 21.32
CA ARG A 56 -2.94 -7.47 20.39
C ARG A 56 -2.98 -8.29 19.10
N ALA A 57 -1.84 -8.80 18.63
CA ALA A 57 -1.82 -9.67 17.45
C ALA A 57 -2.63 -10.97 17.69
N ALA A 58 -2.50 -11.57 18.88
CA ALA A 58 -3.29 -12.72 19.31
C ALA A 58 -4.79 -12.38 19.45
N GLN A 59 -5.14 -11.20 19.95
CA GLN A 59 -6.54 -10.75 19.95
C GLN A 59 -7.10 -10.63 18.52
N ILE A 60 -6.30 -10.15 17.56
CA ILE A 60 -6.73 -10.07 16.15
C ILE A 60 -6.90 -11.48 15.57
N ASP A 61 -6.11 -12.48 16.00
CA ASP A 61 -6.33 -13.88 15.62
C ASP A 61 -7.73 -14.37 16.03
N GLU A 62 -8.14 -14.06 17.25
CA GLU A 62 -9.49 -14.39 17.76
C GLU A 62 -10.58 -13.63 17.00
N GLU A 63 -10.37 -12.34 16.74
CA GLU A 63 -11.30 -11.51 15.96
C GLU A 63 -11.49 -12.05 14.54
N PHE A 64 -10.42 -12.47 13.87
CA PHE A 64 -10.49 -13.01 12.51
C PHE A 64 -11.09 -14.42 12.47
N SER A 65 -10.81 -15.26 13.47
CA SER A 65 -11.49 -16.55 13.62
C SER A 65 -13.00 -16.35 13.80
N GLN A 66 -13.41 -15.39 14.64
CA GLN A 66 -14.82 -15.06 14.81
C GLN A 66 -15.44 -14.47 13.53
N LEU A 67 -14.69 -13.64 12.79
CA LEU A 67 -15.14 -13.11 11.51
C LEU A 67 -15.42 -14.25 10.52
N ALA A 68 -14.52 -15.24 10.42
CA ALA A 68 -14.70 -16.37 9.53
C ALA A 68 -15.98 -17.18 9.83
N GLU A 69 -16.31 -17.37 11.11
CA GLU A 69 -17.60 -17.96 11.50
C GLU A 69 -18.79 -17.11 11.02
N TRP A 70 -18.71 -15.78 11.16
CA TRP A 70 -19.79 -14.88 10.71
C TRP A 70 -19.91 -14.86 9.19
N ILE A 71 -18.81 -14.97 8.45
CA ILE A 71 -18.83 -15.15 6.99
C ILE A 71 -19.56 -16.45 6.65
N HIS A 72 -19.22 -17.56 7.29
CA HIS A 72 -19.86 -18.85 7.05
C HIS A 72 -21.37 -18.85 7.37
N LYS A 73 -21.78 -18.13 8.42
CA LYS A 73 -23.20 -17.96 8.80
C LYS A 73 -23.95 -16.93 7.93
N GLY A 74 -23.29 -16.28 6.96
CA GLY A 74 -23.89 -15.25 6.11
C GLY A 74 -24.22 -13.94 6.85
N LEU A 75 -23.57 -13.68 7.99
CA LEU A 75 -23.80 -12.50 8.82
C LEU A 75 -22.92 -11.31 8.43
N ALA A 76 -21.74 -11.57 7.86
CA ALA A 76 -20.81 -10.54 7.39
C ALA A 76 -21.26 -9.98 6.02
N PRO A 77 -21.22 -8.66 5.79
CA PRO A 77 -21.57 -8.03 4.50
C PRO A 77 -20.45 -8.19 3.46
N ILE A 78 -20.15 -9.43 3.09
CA ILE A 78 -19.15 -9.85 2.11
C ILE A 78 -19.79 -10.79 1.09
N SER A 79 -19.34 -10.77 -0.17
CA SER A 79 -19.76 -11.79 -1.15
C SER A 79 -19.27 -13.18 -0.75
N SER A 80 -20.05 -14.20 -1.12
CA SER A 80 -19.71 -15.60 -0.83
C SER A 80 -18.36 -15.99 -1.45
N GLU A 81 -18.06 -15.55 -2.68
CA GLU A 81 -16.82 -15.94 -3.36
C GLU A 81 -15.58 -15.36 -2.68
N LEU A 82 -15.62 -14.09 -2.27
CA LEU A 82 -14.51 -13.49 -1.53
C LEU A 82 -14.40 -14.09 -0.12
N GLY A 83 -15.53 -14.39 0.52
CA GLY A 83 -15.58 -15.10 1.79
C GLY A 83 -14.86 -16.44 1.73
N GLU A 84 -15.19 -17.29 0.74
CA GLU A 84 -14.52 -18.58 0.52
C GLU A 84 -13.03 -18.42 0.22
N PHE A 85 -12.64 -17.41 -0.56
CA PHE A 85 -11.23 -17.12 -0.83
C PHE A 85 -10.44 -16.75 0.44
N LEU A 86 -11.03 -15.97 1.35
CA LEU A 86 -10.36 -15.49 2.56
C LEU A 86 -10.42 -16.48 3.72
N LYS A 87 -11.42 -17.37 3.73
CA LYS A 87 -11.70 -18.31 4.82
C LYS A 87 -10.46 -19.09 5.31
N PRO A 88 -9.64 -19.74 4.45
CA PRO A 88 -8.49 -20.51 4.92
C PRO A 88 -7.44 -19.67 5.65
N ARG A 89 -7.37 -18.37 5.38
CA ARG A 89 -6.45 -17.43 6.03
C ARG A 89 -7.00 -16.97 7.37
N LEU A 90 -8.28 -16.62 7.42
CA LEU A 90 -8.95 -16.16 8.63
C LEU A 90 -9.11 -17.28 9.68
N ASP A 91 -9.46 -18.50 9.24
CA ASP A 91 -9.62 -19.68 10.10
C ASP A 91 -8.28 -20.29 10.57
N SER A 92 -7.14 -19.75 10.14
CA SER A 92 -5.83 -20.26 10.55
C SER A 92 -5.59 -20.13 12.07
N GLY A 93 -6.32 -19.23 12.74
CA GLY A 93 -6.09 -18.88 14.14
C GLY A 93 -4.77 -18.15 14.39
N GLN A 94 -4.08 -17.70 13.33
CA GLN A 94 -2.76 -17.09 13.40
C GLN A 94 -2.60 -15.89 12.46
N ALA A 95 -3.66 -15.43 11.80
CA ALA A 95 -3.58 -14.39 10.78
C ALA A 95 -3.03 -13.03 11.30
N GLY A 96 -3.47 -12.59 12.47
CA GLY A 96 -2.94 -11.45 13.23
C GLY A 96 -1.48 -11.62 13.61
N SER A 97 -1.14 -12.72 14.26
CA SER A 97 0.24 -13.02 14.70
C SER A 97 1.21 -13.18 13.51
N LEU A 98 0.79 -13.84 12.44
CA LEU A 98 1.55 -14.01 11.21
C LEU A 98 1.78 -12.65 10.53
N HIS A 99 0.74 -11.84 10.38
CA HIS A 99 0.86 -10.52 9.76
C HIS A 99 1.83 -9.61 10.54
N PHE A 100 1.71 -9.59 11.87
CA PHE A 100 2.58 -8.81 12.74
C PHE A 100 4.05 -9.25 12.65
N SER A 101 4.32 -10.56 12.72
CA SER A 101 5.69 -11.10 12.62
C SER A 101 6.32 -10.85 11.25
N GLN A 102 5.55 -11.00 10.17
CA GLN A 102 5.98 -10.65 8.82
C GLN A 102 6.26 -9.15 8.67
N GLY A 103 5.46 -8.29 9.33
CA GLY A 103 5.69 -6.84 9.33
C GLY A 103 6.97 -6.45 10.07
N GLN A 104 7.29 -7.15 11.17
CA GLN A 104 8.57 -6.99 11.87
C GLN A 104 9.75 -7.43 11.00
N ALA A 105 9.63 -8.57 10.31
CA ALA A 105 10.66 -9.08 9.42
C ALA A 105 10.90 -8.15 8.22
N ALA A 106 9.84 -7.67 7.57
CA ALA A 106 9.92 -6.68 6.49
C ALA A 106 10.58 -5.37 6.97
N SER A 107 10.25 -4.92 8.19
CA SER A 107 10.88 -3.75 8.81
C SER A 107 12.37 -3.95 9.08
N ALA A 108 12.77 -5.13 9.57
CA ALA A 108 14.18 -5.47 9.80
C ALA A 108 14.96 -5.50 8.49
N PHE A 109 14.44 -6.19 7.48
CA PHE A 109 15.02 -6.23 6.14
C PHE A 109 15.20 -4.83 5.56
N SER A 110 14.17 -3.99 5.61
CA SER A 110 14.23 -2.64 5.05
C SER A 110 15.33 -1.78 5.72
N LYS A 111 15.42 -1.84 7.06
CA LYS A 111 16.47 -1.12 7.81
C LYS A 111 17.88 -1.58 7.43
N GLU A 112 18.11 -2.88 7.41
CA GLU A 112 19.41 -3.45 7.05
C GLU A 112 19.77 -3.13 5.60
N ASN A 113 18.81 -3.30 4.68
CA ASN A 113 19.02 -3.08 3.26
C ASN A 113 19.34 -1.60 2.95
N ILE A 114 18.63 -0.66 3.58
CA ILE A 114 18.91 0.78 3.45
C ILE A 114 20.31 1.08 3.99
N ALA A 115 20.62 0.65 5.21
CA ALA A 115 21.94 0.90 5.81
C ALA A 115 23.08 0.35 4.94
N ARG A 116 22.95 -0.90 4.47
CA ARG A 116 23.93 -1.59 3.63
C ARG A 116 24.11 -0.91 2.28
N ARG A 117 23.04 -0.55 1.58
CA ARG A 117 23.13 0.03 0.22
C ARG A 117 23.53 1.50 0.21
N LEU A 118 23.28 2.23 1.30
CA LEU A 118 23.79 3.59 1.46
C LEU A 118 25.25 3.62 1.91
N ALA A 119 25.77 2.56 2.56
CA ALA A 119 27.17 2.52 2.95
C ALA A 119 28.13 2.61 1.74
N ARG A 120 29.24 3.32 1.90
CA ARG A 120 30.39 3.33 0.97
C ARG A 120 31.62 2.76 1.69
N PRO A 121 32.46 1.93 1.04
CA PRO A 121 33.72 1.51 1.62
C PRO A 121 34.61 2.71 1.96
N GLY A 122 34.89 2.93 3.25
CA GLY A 122 35.83 3.95 3.73
C GLY A 122 35.39 5.41 3.56
N GLY A 123 34.09 5.70 3.38
CA GLY A 123 33.62 7.07 3.13
C GLY A 123 32.24 7.39 3.69
N GLN A 124 31.78 8.61 3.41
CA GLN A 124 30.45 9.07 3.78
C GLN A 124 29.36 8.23 3.09
N PRO A 125 28.23 7.95 3.76
CA PRO A 125 27.09 7.28 3.15
C PRO A 125 26.61 8.01 1.89
N ARG A 126 26.04 7.26 0.95
CA ARG A 126 25.34 7.81 -0.22
C ARG A 126 24.18 8.68 0.25
N ALA A 127 23.94 9.77 -0.47
CA ALA A 127 22.69 10.49 -0.38
C ALA A 127 21.53 9.62 -0.88
N MET A 128 20.30 10.03 -0.55
CA MET A 128 19.08 9.38 -1.01
C MET A 128 18.62 10.03 -2.32
N PHE A 129 18.43 9.22 -3.36
CA PHE A 129 17.67 9.61 -4.54
C PHE A 129 16.18 9.45 -4.23
N ILE A 130 15.39 10.49 -4.54
CA ILE A 130 13.96 10.55 -4.29
C ILE A 130 13.26 10.89 -5.60
N ARG A 131 12.35 10.02 -6.07
CA ARG A 131 11.44 10.30 -7.19
C ARG A 131 10.01 10.32 -6.69
N VAL A 132 9.40 11.50 -6.70
CA VAL A 132 8.03 11.71 -6.22
C VAL A 132 6.98 11.22 -7.20
N ALA A 133 5.80 10.93 -6.67
CA ALA A 133 4.56 10.66 -7.41
C ALA A 133 4.04 11.90 -8.16
N ASP A 134 3.06 11.69 -9.04
CA ASP A 134 2.35 12.78 -9.72
C ASP A 134 1.49 13.56 -8.69
N SER A 135 0.92 12.84 -7.72
CA SER A 135 0.36 13.43 -6.50
C SER A 135 1.33 13.17 -5.33
N PRO A 136 2.20 14.14 -4.98
CA PRO A 136 3.33 13.87 -4.08
C PRO A 136 2.94 13.61 -2.63
N PHE A 137 1.70 13.86 -2.21
CA PHE A 137 1.26 13.66 -0.83
C PHE A 137 0.03 12.75 -0.75
N ASP A 138 0.02 11.85 0.23
CA ASP A 138 -1.19 11.11 0.59
C ASP A 138 -2.08 11.89 1.57
N SER A 139 -3.25 11.34 1.90
CA SER A 139 -4.20 11.94 2.84
C SER A 139 -3.66 12.04 4.29
N ASN A 140 -2.58 11.33 4.61
CA ASN A 140 -1.85 11.45 5.88
C ASN A 140 -0.68 12.45 5.76
N HIS A 141 -0.60 13.15 4.63
CA HIS A 141 0.42 14.12 4.26
C HIS A 141 1.84 13.56 4.31
N ARG A 142 2.01 12.27 3.99
CA ARG A 142 3.33 11.66 3.78
C ARG A 142 3.76 11.88 2.33
N LEU A 143 5.06 12.09 2.11
CA LEU A 143 5.62 12.15 0.76
C LEU A 143 5.50 10.78 0.10
N LEU A 144 4.91 10.72 -1.09
CA LEU A 144 4.82 9.52 -1.92
C LEU A 144 6.02 9.50 -2.87
N ALA A 145 6.91 8.51 -2.72
CA ALA A 145 8.12 8.42 -3.54
C ALA A 145 8.67 7.00 -3.75
N TYR A 146 9.47 6.87 -4.81
CA TYR A 146 10.47 5.81 -4.95
C TYR A 146 11.81 6.28 -4.38
N LEU A 147 12.47 5.42 -3.64
CA LEU A 147 13.72 5.71 -2.94
C LEU A 147 14.84 4.81 -3.43
N ALA A 148 16.04 5.36 -3.60
CA ALA A 148 17.23 4.57 -3.96
C ALA A 148 18.49 5.27 -3.42
N PRO A 149 19.64 4.59 -3.35
CA PRO A 149 20.91 5.28 -3.22
C PRO A 149 21.12 6.25 -4.40
N ASP A 150 21.64 7.44 -4.12
CA ASP A 150 22.05 8.36 -5.18
C ASP A 150 23.40 7.90 -5.77
N TYR A 151 23.34 7.41 -7.00
CA TYR A 151 24.48 6.93 -7.76
C TYR A 151 25.05 8.07 -8.60
N THR A 152 26.36 8.27 -8.56
CA THR A 152 27.05 9.24 -9.41
C THR A 152 26.89 8.90 -10.89
N GLU A 153 27.15 9.86 -11.78
CA GLU A 153 27.07 9.63 -13.22
C GLU A 153 27.98 8.48 -13.68
N LYS A 154 29.21 8.41 -13.14
CA LYS A 154 30.15 7.31 -13.39
C LYS A 154 29.54 5.96 -13.02
N GLU A 155 28.98 5.85 -11.81
CA GLU A 155 28.34 4.62 -11.35
C GLU A 155 27.11 4.25 -12.18
N ARG A 156 26.34 5.23 -12.66
CA ARG A 156 25.18 4.96 -13.53
C ARG A 156 25.57 4.44 -14.92
N ARG A 157 26.76 4.80 -15.41
CA ARG A 157 27.34 4.28 -16.66
C ARG A 157 27.90 2.87 -16.48
N GLU A 158 28.48 2.58 -15.31
CA GLU A 158 29.07 1.27 -14.98
C GLU A 158 28.01 0.23 -14.58
N PHE A 159 26.99 0.63 -13.81
CA PHE A 159 25.94 -0.26 -13.33
C PHE A 159 24.63 -0.08 -14.11
N PRO A 160 24.14 -1.11 -14.83
CA PRO A 160 22.86 -1.04 -15.50
C PRO A 160 21.72 -0.81 -14.51
N LYS A 161 20.60 -0.24 -14.99
CA LYS A 161 19.42 0.15 -14.17
C LYS A 161 18.95 -0.97 -13.23
N ARG A 162 18.89 -2.21 -13.70
CA ARG A 162 18.51 -3.41 -12.92
C ARG A 162 19.39 -3.68 -11.70
N LEU A 163 20.64 -3.25 -11.70
CA LEU A 163 21.58 -3.38 -10.57
C LEU A 163 21.56 -2.16 -9.64
N ARG A 164 20.69 -1.20 -9.92
CA ARG A 164 20.43 -0.02 -9.10
C ARG A 164 18.93 0.07 -8.76
N PRO A 165 18.31 -1.01 -8.23
CA PRO A 165 16.89 -1.02 -7.92
C PRO A 165 16.57 0.01 -6.84
N THR A 166 15.31 0.41 -6.78
CA THR A 166 14.78 1.19 -5.66
C THR A 166 14.64 0.30 -4.43
N PHE A 167 14.63 0.88 -3.23
CA PHE A 167 14.29 0.17 -2.00
C PHE A 167 12.87 -0.41 -2.05
N ASN A 168 11.97 0.23 -2.81
CA ASN A 168 10.64 -0.28 -3.12
C ASN A 168 10.75 -1.63 -3.85
N LEU A 169 11.50 -1.68 -4.96
CA LEU A 169 11.65 -2.90 -5.75
C LEU A 169 12.37 -4.01 -4.95
N ASP A 170 13.35 -3.65 -4.10
CA ASP A 170 14.02 -4.62 -3.23
C ASP A 170 13.05 -5.34 -2.29
N LEU A 171 12.09 -4.62 -1.69
CA LEU A 171 11.07 -5.21 -0.82
C LEU A 171 10.22 -6.25 -1.53
N VAL A 172 9.86 -5.98 -2.79
CA VAL A 172 9.07 -6.92 -3.61
C VAL A 172 9.93 -8.10 -4.04
N THR A 173 11.15 -7.83 -4.51
CA THR A 173 12.09 -8.87 -4.97
C THR A 173 12.43 -9.87 -3.85
N SER A 174 12.56 -9.39 -2.60
CA SER A 174 12.81 -10.25 -1.44
C SER A 174 11.55 -10.90 -0.88
N GLY A 175 10.37 -10.64 -1.46
CA GLY A 175 9.09 -11.13 -0.99
C GLY A 175 8.59 -10.51 0.31
N TRP A 176 9.15 -9.39 0.78
CA TRP A 176 8.72 -8.74 2.03
C TRP A 176 7.57 -7.73 1.84
N ALA A 177 7.22 -7.41 0.60
CA ALA A 177 6.05 -6.62 0.25
C ALA A 177 5.31 -7.22 -0.95
N ALA A 178 3.98 -7.06 -0.96
CA ALA A 178 3.20 -7.28 -2.15
C ALA A 178 3.27 -6.05 -3.07
N PRO A 179 3.20 -6.23 -4.40
CA PRO A 179 3.00 -5.11 -5.32
C PRO A 179 1.65 -4.45 -5.04
N PHE A 180 1.65 -3.13 -4.96
CA PHE A 180 0.46 -2.35 -4.62
C PHE A 180 0.45 -1.02 -5.35
N ILE A 181 0.22 -1.08 -6.66
CA ILE A 181 0.17 0.09 -7.55
C ILE A 181 -1.18 0.76 -7.39
N ILE A 182 -1.18 2.08 -7.20
CA ILE A 182 -2.40 2.89 -7.05
C ILE A 182 -2.37 3.97 -8.12
N TYR A 183 -3.46 4.08 -8.88
CA TYR A 183 -3.63 5.17 -9.84
C TYR A 183 -3.77 6.53 -9.13
N PRO A 184 -3.22 7.63 -9.66
CA PRO A 184 -2.52 7.77 -10.95
C PRO A 184 -1.04 7.37 -10.94
N ASP A 185 -0.47 7.03 -9.78
CA ASP A 185 0.97 6.77 -9.58
C ASP A 185 1.40 5.38 -10.10
N ILE A 186 1.28 5.18 -11.41
CA ILE A 186 1.72 3.96 -12.10
C ILE A 186 3.21 4.10 -12.48
N PRO A 187 4.05 3.09 -12.20
CA PRO A 187 5.44 3.09 -12.67
C PRO A 187 5.53 3.27 -14.20
N ALA A 188 6.63 3.87 -14.67
CA ALA A 188 6.93 3.91 -16.10
C ALA A 188 7.05 2.48 -16.67
N ALA A 189 6.81 2.31 -17.98
CA ALA A 189 6.68 0.99 -18.62
C ALA A 189 7.79 -0.01 -18.24
N ASP A 190 9.06 0.39 -18.33
CA ASP A 190 10.19 -0.47 -17.97
C ASP A 190 10.21 -0.85 -16.47
N ASP A 191 9.83 0.09 -15.59
CA ASP A 191 9.79 -0.14 -14.15
C ASP A 191 8.59 -1.00 -13.74
N LEU A 192 7.46 -0.86 -14.45
CA LEU A 192 6.29 -1.71 -14.28
C LEU A 192 6.60 -3.16 -14.64
N ALA A 193 7.28 -3.38 -15.78
CA ALA A 193 7.70 -4.71 -16.19
C ALA A 193 8.63 -5.36 -15.15
N LEU A 194 9.62 -4.62 -14.65
CA LEU A 194 10.53 -5.08 -13.59
C LEU A 194 9.78 -5.43 -12.29
N LEU A 195 8.81 -4.61 -11.90
CA LEU A 195 8.01 -4.85 -10.69
C LEU A 195 7.16 -6.13 -10.82
N ILE A 196 6.52 -6.34 -11.98
CA ILE A 196 5.71 -7.53 -12.26
C ILE A 196 6.59 -8.78 -12.21
N GLU A 197 7.75 -8.76 -12.89
CA GLU A 197 8.69 -9.88 -12.93
C GLU A 197 9.20 -10.22 -11.51
N ALA A 198 9.61 -9.21 -10.74
CA ALA A 198 10.08 -9.39 -9.37
C ALA A 198 8.99 -9.96 -8.45
N ALA A 199 7.76 -9.47 -8.55
CA ALA A 199 6.64 -9.95 -7.75
C ALA A 199 6.26 -11.40 -8.10
N ALA A 200 6.20 -11.72 -9.40
CA ALA A 200 5.92 -13.07 -9.87
C ALA A 200 7.00 -14.06 -9.40
N GLY A 201 8.28 -13.68 -9.51
CA GLY A 201 9.41 -14.47 -9.03
C GLY A 201 9.36 -14.71 -7.52
N ALA A 202 9.21 -13.64 -6.73
CA ALA A 202 9.15 -13.76 -5.27
C ALA A 202 7.97 -14.63 -4.79
N ARG A 203 6.82 -14.56 -5.48
CA ARG A 203 5.66 -15.40 -5.20
C ARG A 203 5.91 -16.86 -5.57
N ALA A 204 6.43 -17.13 -6.77
CA ALA A 204 6.72 -18.48 -7.24
C ALA A 204 7.76 -19.20 -6.38
N ASP A 205 8.79 -18.47 -5.93
CA ASP A 205 9.88 -18.99 -5.10
C ASP A 205 9.53 -19.03 -3.60
N GLY A 206 8.33 -18.57 -3.20
CA GLY A 206 7.88 -18.58 -1.81
C GLY A 206 8.74 -17.71 -0.89
N LEU A 207 9.19 -16.54 -1.35
CA LEU A 207 10.07 -15.65 -0.58
C LEU A 207 9.28 -14.81 0.44
N GLY A 208 9.89 -14.53 1.59
CA GLY A 208 9.36 -13.60 2.58
C GLY A 208 7.93 -13.94 3.01
N ILE A 209 6.97 -13.05 2.74
CA ILE A 209 5.56 -13.23 3.07
C ILE A 209 4.93 -14.39 2.30
N TRP A 210 5.45 -14.70 1.10
CA TRP A 210 4.93 -15.74 0.21
C TRP A 210 5.28 -17.16 0.68
N ALA A 211 6.19 -17.30 1.64
CA ALA A 211 6.55 -18.59 2.23
C ALA A 211 5.38 -19.26 2.95
N ASN A 212 4.37 -18.48 3.38
CA ASN A 212 3.18 -18.98 4.04
C ASN A 212 1.92 -18.71 3.20
N PRO A 213 1.22 -19.75 2.70
CA PRO A 213 0.01 -19.58 1.89
C PRO A 213 -1.18 -18.98 2.68
N GLN A 214 -1.12 -18.98 4.02
CA GLN A 214 -2.14 -18.39 4.90
C GLN A 214 -1.96 -16.88 5.08
N THR A 215 -0.91 -16.27 4.54
CA THR A 215 -0.69 -14.82 4.62
C THR A 215 -1.86 -14.06 4.00
N LEU A 216 -2.42 -13.14 4.79
CA LEU A 216 -3.22 -12.02 4.29
C LEU A 216 -2.28 -10.91 3.82
N LEU A 217 -2.47 -10.45 2.57
CA LEU A 217 -1.79 -9.26 2.10
C LEU A 217 -2.23 -8.04 2.91
N ALA A 218 -1.39 -7.01 3.02
CA ALA A 218 -1.68 -5.86 3.90
C ALA A 218 -2.99 -5.13 3.57
N TYR A 219 -3.37 -5.02 2.29
CA TYR A 219 -4.71 -4.56 1.93
C TYR A 219 -5.82 -5.47 2.48
N GLU A 220 -5.70 -6.79 2.28
CA GLU A 220 -6.68 -7.78 2.73
C GLU A 220 -6.83 -7.73 4.26
N TYR A 221 -5.70 -7.70 4.98
CA TYR A 221 -5.66 -7.59 6.44
C TYR A 221 -6.44 -6.37 6.96
N ARG A 222 -6.12 -5.17 6.44
CA ARG A 222 -6.81 -3.92 6.83
C ARG A 222 -8.29 -3.93 6.48
N SER A 223 -8.66 -4.53 5.34
CA SER A 223 -10.05 -4.69 4.97
C SER A 223 -10.79 -5.64 5.92
N MET A 224 -10.14 -6.69 6.40
CA MET A 224 -10.74 -7.66 7.34
C MET A 224 -10.90 -7.10 8.75
N GLU A 225 -9.96 -6.30 9.26
CA GLU A 225 -10.16 -5.57 10.53
C GLU A 225 -11.43 -4.70 10.48
N ARG A 226 -11.61 -3.95 9.39
CA ARG A 226 -12.80 -3.10 9.21
C ARG A 226 -14.08 -3.90 9.03
N LEU A 227 -14.01 -5.00 8.28
CA LEU A 227 -15.16 -5.90 8.10
C LEU A 227 -15.56 -6.52 9.45
N PHE A 228 -14.61 -6.92 10.28
CA PHE A 228 -14.88 -7.40 11.64
C PHE A 228 -15.61 -6.34 12.47
N ASP A 229 -15.13 -5.10 12.50
CA ASP A 229 -15.75 -4.01 13.24
C ASP A 229 -17.20 -3.73 12.79
N ILE A 230 -17.46 -3.76 11.49
CA ILE A 230 -18.80 -3.60 10.91
C ILE A 230 -19.68 -4.79 11.30
N THR A 231 -19.19 -6.01 11.12
CA THR A 231 -19.95 -7.25 11.37
C THR A 231 -20.29 -7.40 12.85
N LYS A 232 -19.33 -7.12 13.74
CA LYS A 232 -19.52 -7.13 15.20
C LYS A 232 -20.66 -6.20 15.62
N LYS A 233 -20.73 -4.99 15.06
CA LYS A 233 -21.83 -4.06 15.34
C LYS A 233 -23.17 -4.60 14.81
N LYS A 234 -23.20 -5.12 13.58
CA LYS A 234 -24.41 -5.71 12.99
C LYS A 234 -24.96 -6.87 13.82
N VAL A 235 -24.11 -7.83 14.17
CA VAL A 235 -24.49 -9.01 14.97
C VAL A 235 -25.00 -8.60 16.36
N ASN A 236 -24.43 -7.55 16.95
CA ASN A 236 -24.84 -7.03 18.25
C ASN A 236 -26.02 -6.02 18.19
N GLY A 237 -26.62 -5.80 17.02
CA GLY A 237 -27.72 -4.84 16.85
C GLY A 237 -27.33 -3.38 17.11
N GLN A 238 -26.05 -3.03 16.98
CA GLN A 238 -25.54 -1.68 17.19
C GLN A 238 -25.61 -0.86 15.88
N PRO A 239 -25.93 0.45 15.95
CA PRO A 239 -26.00 1.29 14.77
C PRO A 239 -24.63 1.46 14.10
N LEU A 240 -24.61 1.40 12.76
CA LEU A 240 -23.43 1.70 11.96
C LEU A 240 -23.34 3.22 11.71
N LYS A 241 -22.16 3.79 11.93
CA LYS A 241 -21.87 5.20 11.58
C LYS A 241 -21.42 5.38 10.13
N VAL A 242 -21.17 4.28 9.44
CA VAL A 242 -20.64 4.22 8.08
C VAL A 242 -21.46 3.20 7.30
N ASP A 243 -21.40 3.27 5.96
CA ASP A 243 -22.01 2.27 5.08
C ASP A 243 -21.46 0.87 5.35
N GLU A 244 -22.30 -0.16 5.27
CA GLU A 244 -21.90 -1.54 5.55
C GLU A 244 -20.86 -2.11 4.58
N ARG A 245 -20.68 -1.50 3.41
CA ARG A 245 -19.69 -1.87 2.39
C ARG A 245 -18.44 -0.99 2.44
N SER A 246 -18.34 -0.05 3.39
CA SER A 246 -17.20 0.89 3.48
C SER A 246 -15.85 0.23 3.82
N TRP A 247 -15.85 -1.05 4.18
CA TRP A 247 -14.62 -1.83 4.35
C TRP A 247 -13.92 -2.13 3.01
N ARG A 248 -14.65 -2.01 1.90
CA ARG A 248 -14.17 -2.19 0.53
C ARG A 248 -13.73 -0.84 -0.03
N GLU A 249 -12.44 -0.54 -0.01
CA GLU A 249 -11.96 0.81 -0.31
C GLU A 249 -11.71 1.09 -1.78
N ARG A 250 -11.36 0.06 -2.57
CA ARG A 250 -10.75 0.25 -3.89
C ARG A 250 -11.29 -0.72 -4.92
N TYR A 251 -11.41 -0.24 -6.15
CA TYR A 251 -11.57 -1.10 -7.33
C TYR A 251 -10.22 -1.67 -7.72
N CYS A 252 -10.23 -2.76 -8.48
CA CYS A 252 -9.02 -3.40 -8.97
C CYS A 252 -9.09 -3.58 -10.48
N VAL A 253 -8.00 -3.29 -11.18
CA VAL A 253 -7.86 -3.51 -12.62
C VAL A 253 -6.87 -4.65 -12.83
N ASP A 254 -7.21 -5.56 -13.73
CA ASP A 254 -6.27 -6.55 -14.26
C ASP A 254 -5.46 -5.91 -15.39
N LEU A 255 -4.18 -5.67 -15.11
CA LEU A 255 -3.26 -5.02 -16.05
C LEU A 255 -3.07 -5.80 -17.36
N ARG A 256 -3.36 -7.10 -17.40
CA ARG A 256 -3.16 -7.95 -18.60
C ARG A 256 -4.20 -7.68 -19.68
N ASN A 257 -5.42 -7.31 -19.28
CA ASN A 257 -6.58 -7.21 -20.18
C ASN A 257 -7.34 -5.89 -20.05
N ARG A 258 -6.96 -5.00 -19.12
CA ARG A 258 -7.62 -3.71 -18.83
C ARG A 258 -9.06 -3.88 -18.35
N VAL A 259 -9.36 -5.01 -17.71
CA VAL A 259 -10.67 -5.26 -17.12
C VAL A 259 -10.70 -4.66 -15.72
N LEU A 260 -11.73 -3.84 -15.46
CA LEU A 260 -12.03 -3.23 -14.18
C LEU A 260 -12.96 -4.13 -13.39
N HIS A 261 -12.53 -4.51 -12.20
CA HIS A 261 -13.21 -5.38 -11.27
C HIS A 261 -13.76 -4.60 -10.07
N GLY A 262 -14.87 -5.09 -9.51
CA GLY A 262 -15.46 -4.51 -8.31
C GLY A 262 -14.54 -4.67 -7.09
N PRO A 263 -14.81 -3.95 -5.99
CA PRO A 263 -13.96 -3.97 -4.81
C PRO A 263 -13.77 -5.31 -4.10
N GLU A 264 -14.61 -6.31 -4.40
CA GLU A 264 -14.50 -7.67 -3.87
C GLU A 264 -13.90 -8.67 -4.86
N ASP A 265 -13.67 -8.29 -6.11
CA ASP A 265 -13.33 -9.22 -7.20
C ASP A 265 -11.83 -9.32 -7.47
N TYR A 266 -11.01 -8.63 -6.68
CA TYR A 266 -9.56 -8.57 -6.87
C TYR A 266 -8.86 -9.93 -6.68
N PHE A 267 -9.49 -10.86 -5.95
CA PHE A 267 -8.90 -12.18 -5.66
C PHE A 267 -8.75 -13.06 -6.91
N GLY A 268 -9.54 -12.80 -7.96
CA GLY A 268 -9.41 -13.47 -9.26
C GLY A 268 -8.22 -12.97 -10.10
N ILE A 269 -7.50 -11.96 -9.62
CA ILE A 269 -6.34 -11.36 -10.29
C ILE A 269 -5.11 -11.72 -9.47
N ASP A 270 -4.06 -12.24 -10.10
CA ASP A 270 -2.80 -12.46 -9.40
C ASP A 270 -2.22 -11.14 -8.87
N PRO A 271 -1.62 -11.11 -7.66
CA PRO A 271 -1.16 -9.88 -7.02
C PRO A 271 -0.31 -8.97 -7.91
N GLU A 272 0.61 -9.54 -8.70
CA GLU A 272 1.52 -8.82 -9.61
C GLU A 272 0.80 -8.04 -10.72
N TYR A 273 -0.43 -8.41 -11.08
CA TYR A 273 -1.19 -7.75 -12.14
C TYR A 273 -2.30 -6.82 -11.61
N ARG A 274 -2.34 -6.56 -10.30
CA ARG A 274 -3.36 -5.69 -9.68
C ARG A 274 -2.96 -4.22 -9.77
N LEU A 275 -3.83 -3.40 -10.37
CA LEU A 275 -3.81 -1.94 -10.25
C LEU A 275 -5.02 -1.47 -9.45
N TRP A 276 -4.79 -0.75 -8.35
CA TRP A 276 -5.84 -0.28 -7.47
C TRP A 276 -6.31 1.13 -7.83
N LEU A 277 -7.62 1.35 -7.77
CA LEU A 277 -8.25 2.64 -8.02
C LEU A 277 -9.09 3.06 -6.83
N TRP A 278 -8.96 4.31 -6.40
CA TRP A 278 -9.95 4.89 -5.50
C TRP A 278 -11.25 5.18 -6.26
N PRO A 279 -12.41 5.17 -5.57
CA PRO A 279 -13.69 5.53 -6.18
C PRO A 279 -13.68 6.92 -6.83
N ALA A 280 -12.96 7.88 -6.23
CA ALA A 280 -12.84 9.24 -6.74
C ALA A 280 -12.11 9.31 -8.10
N ASP A 281 -11.17 8.40 -8.35
CA ASP A 281 -10.35 8.39 -9.55
C ASP A 281 -10.93 7.54 -10.68
N LEU A 282 -12.02 6.81 -10.40
CA LEU A 282 -12.56 5.78 -11.30
C LEU A 282 -12.89 6.33 -12.69
N ARG A 283 -13.53 7.50 -12.76
CA ARG A 283 -13.94 8.11 -14.03
C ARG A 283 -12.74 8.49 -14.89
N ASP A 284 -11.72 9.10 -14.29
CA ASP A 284 -10.52 9.52 -15.00
C ASP A 284 -9.69 8.32 -15.44
N ALA A 285 -9.53 7.32 -14.56
CA ALA A 285 -8.82 6.08 -14.87
C ALA A 285 -9.49 5.30 -16.02
N VAL A 286 -10.83 5.18 -16.03
CA VAL A 286 -11.56 4.51 -17.12
C VAL A 286 -11.27 5.17 -18.47
N ALA A 287 -11.30 6.50 -18.51
CA ALA A 287 -11.04 7.24 -19.74
C ALA A 287 -9.58 7.15 -20.19
N ARG A 288 -8.63 7.35 -19.28
CA ARG A 288 -7.19 7.42 -19.61
C ARG A 288 -6.55 6.08 -19.89
N LEU A 289 -6.98 5.02 -19.21
CA LEU A 289 -6.44 3.68 -19.37
C LEU A 289 -7.28 2.81 -20.31
N ASN A 290 -8.38 3.36 -20.85
CA ASN A 290 -9.33 2.65 -21.72
C ASN A 290 -9.82 1.34 -21.07
N LEU A 291 -10.30 1.45 -19.83
CA LEU A 291 -10.74 0.30 -19.03
C LEU A 291 -12.12 -0.16 -19.46
N THR A 292 -12.35 -1.48 -19.37
CA THR A 292 -13.68 -2.08 -19.60
C THR A 292 -14.18 -2.73 -18.32
N PRO A 293 -15.46 -2.56 -17.93
CA PRO A 293 -15.97 -3.19 -16.73
C PRO A 293 -16.06 -4.71 -16.91
N SER A 294 -15.75 -5.46 -15.85
CA SER A 294 -16.04 -6.88 -15.81
C SER A 294 -17.55 -7.13 -15.92
N ALA A 295 -17.94 -8.31 -16.39
CA ALA A 295 -19.36 -8.67 -16.49
C ALA A 295 -20.08 -8.58 -15.12
N ARG A 296 -19.37 -8.96 -14.04
CA ARG A 296 -19.89 -8.88 -12.67
C ARG A 296 -20.14 -7.42 -12.26
N LEU A 297 -19.15 -6.56 -12.45
CA LEU A 297 -19.27 -5.13 -12.15
C LEU A 297 -20.40 -4.47 -12.96
N ALA A 298 -20.52 -4.77 -14.25
CA ALA A 298 -21.58 -4.25 -15.10
C ALA A 298 -22.98 -4.76 -14.70
N SER A 299 -23.06 -5.96 -14.12
CA SER A 299 -24.32 -6.56 -13.66
C SER A 299 -24.79 -6.06 -12.28
N GLY A 300 -23.99 -5.27 -11.57
CA GLY A 300 -24.30 -4.78 -10.22
C GLY A 300 -24.33 -5.87 -9.14
N ARG A 301 -23.68 -7.00 -9.39
CA ARG A 301 -23.61 -8.17 -8.48
C ARG A 301 -22.30 -8.23 -7.73
#